data_AF-A0AA96QED1-F1
#
_entry.id   AF-A0AA96QED1-F1
#
_cell.length_a   1.000
_cell.length_b   1.000
_cell.length_c   1.000
_cell.angle_alpha   90.00
_cell.angle_beta   90.00
_cell.angle_gamma   90.00
#
_symmetry.space_group_name_H-M   'P 1'
#
loop_
_entity.id
_entity.type
_entity.pdbx_description
1 polymer ?
#
loop_
_entity_poly.entity_id
_entity_poly.type
_entity_poly.pdbx_seq_one_letter_code
_entity_poly.pdbx_strand_id
1 'polypeptide(L)'
;MTAPPPGWTFLSNHGHVLVSLAADPDARIRDVAERVGITERAVQTIVGDLEEAGYVVRQRIGRRNRYTVVPQSRFRHPVEQHVRVGDFLSLVLGRGDRPPGPGPA
;
A
#
# COMPACT_ATOMS: atom_id res chain seq x y z
N MET A 1 9.16 20.68 16.68
CA MET A 1 7.87 20.14 17.10
C MET A 1 7.97 18.62 17.01
N THR A 2 8.14 17.93 18.13
CA THR A 2 8.27 16.46 18.16
C THR A 2 6.89 15.84 17.91
N ALA A 3 6.76 15.02 16.88
CA ALA A 3 5.53 14.26 16.64
C ALA A 3 5.23 13.36 17.85
N PRO A 4 3.95 13.20 18.26
CA PRO A 4 3.60 12.33 19.37
C PRO A 4 4.11 10.90 19.12
N PRO A 5 4.44 10.14 20.17
CA PRO A 5 4.83 8.74 20.02
C PRO A 5 3.72 7.99 19.27
N PRO A 6 4.06 7.08 18.35
CA PRO A 6 3.06 6.42 17.53
C PRO A 6 2.11 5.64 18.43
N GLY A 7 0.86 6.13 18.50
CA GLY A 7 -0.24 5.42 19.15
C GLY A 7 -0.66 4.19 18.34
N TRP A 8 -1.57 3.40 18.88
CA TRP A 8 -2.09 2.23 18.18
C TRP A 8 -2.79 2.65 16.87
N THR A 9 -2.37 2.07 15.75
CA THR A 9 -2.98 2.23 14.42
C THR A 9 -3.59 0.92 13.96
N PHE A 10 -4.63 1.01 13.13
CA PHE A 10 -5.29 -0.19 12.59
C PHE A 10 -4.42 -0.94 11.57
N LEU A 11 -3.72 -0.20 10.70
CA LEU A 11 -2.83 -0.77 9.71
C LEU A 11 -1.43 -0.96 10.28
N SER A 12 -0.77 -2.05 9.88
CA SER A 12 0.65 -2.24 10.07
C SER A 12 1.46 -1.30 9.17
N ASN A 13 2.76 -1.19 9.43
CA ASN A 13 3.67 -0.45 8.55
C ASN A 13 3.63 -0.97 7.10
N HIS A 14 3.52 -2.28 6.88
CA HIS A 14 3.33 -2.85 5.53
C HIS A 14 2.07 -2.32 4.86
N GLY A 15 0.95 -2.23 5.60
CA GLY A 15 -0.29 -1.64 5.10
C GLY A 15 -0.13 -0.17 4.74
N HIS A 16 0.49 0.63 5.61
CA HIS A 16 0.73 2.05 5.36
C HIS A 16 1.66 2.31 4.16
N VAL A 17 2.72 1.51 3.99
CA VAL A 17 3.61 1.59 2.82
C VAL A 17 2.84 1.21 1.55
N LEU A 18 2.08 0.12 1.57
CA LEU A 18 1.29 -0.30 0.40
C LEU A 18 0.30 0.79 -0.05
N VAL A 19 -0.41 1.41 0.89
CA VAL A 19 -1.32 2.55 0.62
C VAL A 19 -0.54 3.73 0.04
N SER A 20 0.63 4.06 0.61
CA SER A 20 1.46 5.18 0.15
C SER A 20 1.92 4.99 -1.30
N LEU A 21 2.35 3.77 -1.67
CA LEU A 21 2.76 3.46 -3.04
C LEU A 21 1.59 3.43 -4.02
N ALA A 22 0.40 3.00 -3.58
CA ALA A 22 -0.80 3.04 -4.40
C ALA A 22 -1.32 4.46 -4.66
N ALA A 23 -1.14 5.35 -3.68
CA ALA A 23 -1.48 6.76 -3.79
C ALA A 23 -0.53 7.50 -4.77
N ASP A 24 0.78 7.20 -4.69
CA ASP A 24 1.83 7.85 -5.45
C ASP A 24 2.85 6.81 -5.99
N PRO A 25 2.62 6.27 -7.19
CA PRO A 25 3.48 5.27 -7.81
C PRO A 25 4.94 5.70 -8.03
N ASP A 26 5.19 7.01 -8.10
CA ASP A 26 6.49 7.61 -8.38
C ASP A 26 7.16 8.17 -7.09
N ALA A 27 6.59 7.83 -5.92
CA ALA A 27 7.08 8.25 -4.62
C ALA A 27 8.52 7.80 -4.37
N ARG A 28 9.32 8.69 -3.76
CA ARG A 28 10.66 8.33 -3.29
C ARG A 28 10.54 7.61 -1.96
N ILE A 29 11.48 6.70 -1.68
CA ILE A 29 11.56 5.98 -0.40
C ILE A 29 11.54 6.93 0.81
N ARG A 30 12.26 8.05 0.73
CA ARG A 30 12.26 9.09 1.77
C ARG A 30 10.88 9.70 2.00
N ASP A 31 10.12 9.95 0.93
CA ASP A 31 8.81 10.61 1.02
C ASP A 31 7.80 9.63 1.65
N VAL A 32 7.93 8.33 1.36
CA VAL A 32 7.15 7.27 2.02
C VAL A 32 7.53 7.13 3.49
N ALA A 33 8.83 7.16 3.81
CA ALA A 33 9.33 7.06 5.19
C ALA A 33 8.77 8.19 6.06
N GLU A 34 8.78 9.43 5.56
CA GLU A 34 8.21 10.60 6.22
C GLU A 34 6.69 10.48 6.40
N ARG A 35 5.95 10.04 5.36
CA ARG A 35 4.48 9.86 5.45
C ARG A 35 4.07 8.77 6.44
N VAL A 36 4.82 7.67 6.51
CA VAL A 36 4.51 6.51 7.36
C VAL A 36 5.07 6.68 8.78
N GLY A 37 6.07 7.53 8.97
CA GLY A 37 6.72 7.74 10.27
C GLY A 37 7.72 6.63 10.64
N ILE A 38 8.40 6.05 9.64
CA ILE A 38 9.42 5.00 9.82
C ILE A 38 10.72 5.37 9.12
N THR A 39 11.77 4.58 9.29
CA THR A 39 13.07 4.84 8.64
C THR A 39 13.04 4.45 7.16
N GLU A 40 13.86 5.10 6.33
CA GLU A 40 14.03 4.71 4.92
C GLU A 40 14.43 3.25 4.74
N ARG A 41 15.28 2.73 5.65
CA ARG A 41 15.67 1.32 5.67
C ARG A 41 14.48 0.41 5.91
N ALA A 42 13.59 0.77 6.84
CA ALA A 42 12.38 0.00 7.09
C ALA A 42 11.45 -0.01 5.87
N VAL A 43 11.29 1.14 5.19
CA VAL A 43 10.52 1.19 3.92
C VAL A 43 11.15 0.28 2.87
N GLN A 44 12.48 0.30 2.69
CA GLN A 44 13.14 -0.57 1.70
C GLN A 44 12.92 -2.06 2.01
N THR A 45 13.03 -2.46 3.27
CA THR A 45 12.72 -3.84 3.69
C THR A 45 11.27 -4.20 3.39
N ILE A 46 10.32 -3.35 3.78
CA ILE A 46 8.89 -3.57 3.53
C ILE A 46 8.59 -3.65 2.03
N VAL A 47 9.19 -2.79 1.21
CA VAL A 47 9.05 -2.83 -0.25
C VAL A 47 9.58 -4.15 -0.80
N GLY A 48 10.72 -4.64 -0.30
CA GLY A 48 11.25 -5.96 -0.64
C GLY A 48 10.28 -7.09 -0.28
N ASP A 49 9.73 -7.08 0.94
CA ASP A 49 8.73 -8.06 1.37
C ASP A 49 7.49 -8.04 0.48
N LEU A 50 7.02 -6.85 0.09
CA LEU A 50 5.86 -6.67 -0.78
C LEU A 50 6.14 -7.12 -2.23
N GLU A 51 7.37 -6.94 -2.71
CA GLU A 51 7.85 -7.44 -4.00
C GLU A 51 7.89 -8.97 -4.02
N GLU A 52 8.56 -9.58 -3.03
CA GLU A 52 8.66 -11.03 -2.89
C GLU A 52 7.27 -11.67 -2.74
N ALA A 53 6.36 -10.96 -2.08
CA ALA A 53 4.98 -11.39 -1.92
C ALA A 53 4.10 -11.25 -3.15
N GLY A 54 4.56 -10.61 -4.23
CA GLY A 54 3.76 -10.35 -5.42
C GLY A 54 2.68 -9.28 -5.23
N TYR A 55 2.82 -8.40 -4.24
CA TYR A 55 1.92 -7.26 -4.04
C TYR A 55 2.36 -6.02 -4.80
N VAL A 56 3.67 -5.83 -4.98
CA VAL A 56 4.25 -4.66 -5.65
C VAL A 56 5.23 -5.11 -6.72
N VAL A 57 5.20 -4.44 -7.86
CA VAL A 57 6.22 -4.55 -8.90
C VAL A 57 6.98 -3.23 -8.95
N ARG A 58 8.30 -3.28 -8.73
CA ARG A 58 9.19 -2.14 -8.92
C ARG A 58 9.82 -2.17 -10.30
N GLN A 59 9.71 -1.06 -10.99
CA GLN A 59 10.35 -0.82 -12.28
C GLN A 59 11.31 0.36 -12.17
N ARG A 60 12.55 0.19 -12.60
CA ARG A 60 13.53 1.27 -12.64
C ARG A 60 13.34 2.08 -13.93
N ILE A 61 12.95 3.34 -13.77
CA ILE A 61 12.80 4.32 -14.86
C ILE A 61 13.91 5.36 -14.72
N GLY A 62 15.03 5.09 -15.41
CA GLY A 62 16.25 5.91 -15.34
C GLY A 62 16.83 5.97 -13.92
N ARG A 63 16.77 7.16 -13.29
CA ARG A 63 17.25 7.40 -11.92
C ARG A 63 16.19 7.19 -10.84
N ARG A 64 14.94 6.90 -11.21
CA ARG A 64 13.81 6.73 -10.28
C ARG A 64 13.25 5.32 -10.34
N ASN A 65 12.63 4.91 -9.26
CA ASN A 65 11.80 3.71 -9.22
C ASN A 65 10.35 4.11 -9.37
N ARG A 66 9.58 3.30 -10.09
CA ARG A 66 8.13 3.36 -10.15
C ARG A 66 7.56 2.08 -9.57
N TYR A 67 6.63 2.21 -8.65
CA TYR A 67 6.00 1.10 -7.94
C TYR A 67 4.58 0.89 -8.45
N THR A 68 4.27 -0.32 -8.87
CA THR A 68 2.94 -0.70 -9.33
C THR A 68 2.37 -1.74 -8.37
N VAL A 69 1.28 -1.43 -7.70
CA VAL A 69 0.58 -2.42 -6.86
C VAL A 69 -0.19 -3.40 -7.76
N VAL A 70 -0.19 -4.67 -7.39
CA VAL A 70 -0.94 -5.74 -8.06
C VAL A 70 -2.33 -5.86 -7.41
N PRO A 71 -3.39 -5.29 -8.00
CA PRO A 71 -4.70 -5.20 -7.35
C PRO A 71 -5.40 -6.56 -7.20
N GLN A 72 -5.00 -7.55 -8.00
CA GLN A 72 -5.58 -8.90 -8.00
C GLN A 72 -5.04 -9.79 -6.87
N SER A 73 -3.93 -9.38 -6.25
CA SER A 73 -3.36 -10.10 -5.11
C SER A 73 -4.34 -10.06 -3.92
N ARG A 74 -4.41 -11.16 -3.18
CA ARG A 74 -5.31 -11.33 -2.03
C ARG A 74 -4.53 -11.19 -0.74
N PHE A 75 -5.22 -10.80 0.33
CA PHE A 75 -4.60 -10.78 1.65
C PHE A 75 -4.18 -12.20 2.07
N ARG A 76 -3.07 -12.29 2.81
CA ARG A 76 -2.47 -13.57 3.23
C ARG A 76 -3.19 -14.24 4.39
N HIS A 77 -3.85 -13.45 5.24
CA HIS A 77 -4.45 -13.99 6.46
C HIS A 77 -5.74 -14.76 6.12
N PRO A 78 -5.95 -15.98 6.64
CA PRO A 78 -7.12 -16.81 6.28
C PRO A 78 -8.46 -16.12 6.49
N VAL A 79 -8.57 -15.26 7.51
CA VAL A 79 -9.79 -14.48 7.81
C VAL A 79 -10.11 -13.49 6.68
N GLU A 80 -9.09 -12.97 6.01
CA GLU A 80 -9.22 -11.85 5.06
C GLU A 80 -8.84 -12.25 3.63
N GLN A 81 -8.51 -13.53 3.36
CA GLN A 81 -8.09 -14.00 2.03
C GLN A 81 -9.11 -13.75 0.91
N HIS A 82 -10.37 -13.50 1.29
CA HIS A 82 -11.44 -13.13 0.37
C HIS A 82 -11.27 -11.70 -0.18
N VAL A 83 -10.54 -10.82 0.53
CA VAL A 83 -10.29 -9.42 0.17
C VAL A 83 -9.16 -9.32 -0.86
N ARG A 84 -9.41 -8.57 -1.93
CA ARG A 84 -8.37 -8.17 -2.88
C ARG A 84 -7.70 -6.89 -2.42
N VAL A 85 -6.40 -6.79 -2.67
CA VAL A 85 -5.62 -5.57 -2.38
C VAL A 85 -6.22 -4.36 -3.11
N GLY A 86 -6.71 -4.53 -4.34
CA GLY A 86 -7.35 -3.45 -5.08
C GLY A 86 -8.62 -2.90 -4.41
N ASP A 87 -9.44 -3.77 -3.82
CA ASP A 87 -10.68 -3.37 -3.15
C ASP A 87 -10.36 -2.59 -1.86
N PHE A 88 -9.41 -3.11 -1.08
CA PHE A 88 -8.87 -2.43 0.10
C PHE A 88 -8.31 -1.04 -0.24
N LEU A 89 -7.48 -0.94 -1.28
CA LEU A 89 -6.90 0.34 -1.69
C LEU A 89 -7.95 1.33 -2.21
N SER A 90 -8.97 0.84 -2.91
CA SER A 90 -10.08 1.68 -3.37
C SER A 90 -10.84 2.30 -2.21
N LEU A 91 -11.09 1.51 -1.15
CA LEU A 91 -11.73 1.98 0.08
C LEU A 91 -10.87 3.04 0.80
N VAL A 92 -9.59 2.77 1.00
CA VAL A 92 -8.70 3.65 1.76
C VAL A 92 -8.37 4.94 1.01
N LEU A 93 -8.18 4.86 -0.31
CA LEU A 93 -7.85 6.03 -1.13
C LEU A 93 -9.09 6.84 -1.56
N GLY A 94 -10.29 6.42 -1.15
CA GLY A 94 -11.54 7.08 -1.56
C GLY A 94 -11.76 7.06 -3.07
N ARG A 95 -11.21 6.06 -3.78
CA ARG A 95 -11.31 5.92 -5.25
C ARG A 95 -12.59 5.20 -5.69
N GLY A 96 -13.50 4.88 -4.77
CA GLY A 96 -14.80 4.31 -5.07
C GLY A 96 -15.93 5.30 -4.80
N ASP A 97 -16.67 5.67 -5.85
CA ASP A 97 -18.09 5.99 -5.72
C ASP A 97 -18.92 4.76 -6.16
N ARG A 98 -19.99 4.55 -5.39
CA ARG A 98 -21.12 3.61 -5.50
C ARG A 98 -20.87 2.08 -5.44
N PRO A 99 -21.56 1.35 -4.53
CA PRO A 99 -21.61 -0.12 -4.55
C PRO A 99 -22.16 -0.65 -5.90
N PRO A 100 -21.81 -1.87 -6.33
CA PRO A 100 -22.42 -2.46 -7.52
C PRO A 100 -23.93 -2.43 -7.37
N GLY A 101 -24.62 -1.69 -8.26
CA GLY A 101 -26.08 -1.71 -8.31
C GLY A 101 -26.56 -3.15 -8.53
N PRO A 102 -27.74 -3.53 -8.00
CA PRO A 102 -28.28 -4.87 -8.23
C PRO A 102 -28.37 -5.09 -9.75
N GLY A 103 -27.79 -6.19 -10.22
CA GLY A 103 -27.82 -6.57 -11.64
C GLY A 103 -29.26 -6.67 -12.14
N PRO A 104 -29.52 -6.41 -13.44
CA PRO A 104 -30.86 -6.48 -13.98
C PRO A 104 -31.44 -7.88 -13.78
N ALA A 105 -32.67 -7.91 -13.28
CA ALA A 105 -33.51 -9.11 -13.15
C ALA A 105 -33.90 -9.69 -14.52
#